data_AF-A0A8B6LYG7-F1
#
_entry.id   AF-A0A8B6LYG7-F1
#
_cell.length_a   1.000
_cell.length_b   1.000
_cell.length_c   1.000
_cell.angle_alpha   90.00
_cell.angle_beta   90.00
_cell.angle_gamma   90.00
#
_symmetry.space_group_name_H-M   'P 1'
#
loop_
_entity.id
_entity.type
_entity.pdbx_description
1 polymer ?
#
loop_
_entity_poly.entity_id
_entity_poly.type
_entity_poly.pdbx_seq_one_letter_code
_entity_poly.pdbx_strand_id
1 'polypeptide(L)'
;MTATQATPGTRVPYNDLANQAFWAGIRRAELLVRRCRHCGSLHWYPRPLCPYCMGETVWERARGDGEIYSLAIDRTAAPARAVAHVHAELT
;
A
#
# COMPACT_ATOMS: atom_id res chain seq x y z
N MET A 1 -20.67 -7.38 15.08
CA MET A 1 -19.29 -6.96 14.75
C MET A 1 -19.15 -5.50 15.14
N THR A 2 -18.72 -5.24 16.37
CA THR A 2 -18.63 -3.87 16.91
C THR A 2 -17.35 -3.24 16.41
N ALA A 3 -17.43 -2.09 15.74
CA ALA A 3 -16.26 -1.35 15.31
C ALA A 3 -15.50 -0.88 16.57
N THR A 4 -14.27 -1.35 16.76
CA THR A 4 -13.36 -0.82 17.79
C THR A 4 -13.13 0.66 17.50
N GLN A 5 -13.68 1.53 18.34
CA GLN A 5 -13.45 2.96 18.24
C GLN A 5 -11.99 3.25 18.60
N ALA A 6 -11.35 4.11 17.80
CA ALA A 6 -9.98 4.53 18.06
C ALA A 6 -9.93 5.37 19.35
N THR A 7 -8.97 5.07 20.23
CA THR A 7 -8.73 5.84 21.46
C THR A 7 -8.31 7.28 21.13
N PRO A 8 -8.84 8.31 21.83
CA PRO A 8 -8.41 9.70 21.65
C PRO A 8 -6.88 9.83 21.77
N GLY A 9 -6.24 10.49 20.80
CA GLY A 9 -4.79 10.66 20.72
C GLY A 9 -4.05 9.61 19.89
N THR A 10 -4.74 8.57 19.38
CA THR A 10 -4.14 7.61 18.45
C THR A 10 -3.90 8.29 17.10
N ARG A 11 -2.63 8.31 16.63
CA ARG A 11 -2.31 8.69 15.25
C ARG A 11 -2.87 7.62 14.31
N VAL A 12 -4.07 7.87 13.80
CA VAL A 12 -4.62 7.10 12.69
C VAL A 12 -3.88 7.48 11.41
N PRO A 13 -3.67 6.53 10.48
CA PRO A 13 -3.16 6.87 9.16
C PRO A 13 -4.04 7.95 8.52
N TYR A 14 -3.39 8.94 7.90
CA TYR A 14 -4.11 9.97 7.15
C TYR A 14 -4.95 9.29 6.06
N ASN A 15 -6.25 9.53 6.07
CA ASN A 15 -7.20 8.95 5.13
C ASN A 15 -7.89 10.08 4.37
N ASP A 16 -7.53 10.26 3.11
CA ASP A 16 -8.05 11.27 2.21
C ASP A 16 -8.68 10.64 0.96
N LEU A 17 -9.20 11.47 0.05
CA LEU A 17 -9.79 10.98 -1.19
C LEU A 17 -8.78 10.21 -2.06
N ALA A 18 -7.48 10.54 -1.97
CA ALA A 18 -6.45 9.88 -2.77
C ALA A 18 -6.13 8.47 -2.29
N ASN A 19 -6.36 8.14 -1.01
CA ASN A 19 -6.05 6.83 -0.43
C ASN A 19 -7.26 6.07 0.17
N GLN A 20 -8.47 6.63 0.09
CA GLN A 20 -9.70 5.99 0.57
C GLN A 20 -9.91 4.58 -0.04
N ALA A 21 -9.65 4.45 -1.35
CA ALA A 21 -9.77 3.18 -2.06
C ALA A 21 -8.78 2.14 -1.52
N PHE A 22 -7.54 2.54 -1.23
CA PHE A 22 -6.54 1.69 -0.61
C PHE A 22 -7.03 1.16 0.74
N TRP A 23 -7.50 2.03 1.64
CA TRP A 23 -8.04 1.60 2.93
C TRP A 23 -9.28 0.71 2.81
N ALA A 24 -10.12 0.93 1.80
CA ALA A 24 -11.26 0.06 1.51
C ALA A 24 -10.81 -1.34 1.04
N GLY A 25 -9.75 -1.42 0.22
CA GLY A 25 -9.12 -2.69 -0.18
C GLY A 25 -8.55 -3.45 1.02
N ILE A 26 -7.81 -2.76 1.90
CA ILE A 26 -7.26 -3.38 3.11
C ILE A 26 -8.34 -4.01 4.00
N ARG A 27 -9.50 -3.35 4.16
CA ARG A 27 -10.65 -3.92 4.89
C ARG A 27 -11.22 -5.18 4.25
N ARG A 28 -10.98 -5.41 2.95
CA ARG A 28 -11.36 -6.62 2.21
C ARG A 28 -10.20 -7.62 2.06
N ALA A 29 -9.09 -7.42 2.77
CA ALA A 29 -7.86 -8.20 2.59
C ALA A 29 -7.30 -8.15 1.15
N GLU A 30 -7.45 -7.01 0.47
CA GLU A 30 -6.94 -6.76 -0.88
C GLU A 30 -5.83 -5.72 -0.84
N LEU A 31 -4.66 -6.07 -1.37
CA LEU A 31 -3.61 -5.11 -1.65
C LEU A 31 -3.90 -4.42 -2.98
N LEU A 32 -4.36 -3.16 -2.93
CA LEU A 32 -4.58 -2.34 -4.11
C LEU A 32 -3.36 -1.46 -4.38
N VAL A 33 -2.81 -1.51 -5.59
CA VAL A 33 -1.72 -0.65 -6.06
C VAL A 33 -2.19 0.26 -7.20
N ARG A 34 -1.38 1.27 -7.54
CA ARG A 34 -1.70 2.21 -8.61
C ARG A 34 -0.97 1.79 -9.90
N ARG A 35 -1.71 1.76 -11.02
CA ARG A 35 -1.17 1.55 -12.38
C ARG A 35 -1.47 2.76 -13.26
N CYS A 36 -0.46 3.25 -13.99
CA CYS A 36 -0.67 4.34 -14.93
C CYS A 36 -1.40 3.86 -16.20
N ARG A 37 -2.44 4.59 -16.62
CA ARG A 37 -3.15 4.35 -17.89
C ARG A 37 -2.32 4.71 -19.12
N HIS A 38 -1.31 5.56 -18.97
CA HIS A 38 -0.53 6.07 -20.10
C HIS A 38 0.76 5.27 -20.31
N CYS A 39 1.60 5.12 -19.28
CA CYS A 39 2.89 4.41 -19.39
C CYS A 39 2.85 2.97 -18.88
N GLY A 40 1.72 2.51 -18.32
CA GLY A 40 1.57 1.15 -17.79
C GLY A 40 2.33 0.87 -16.48
N SER A 41 3.18 1.80 -16.02
CA SER A 41 4.02 1.61 -14.84
C SER A 41 3.19 1.45 -13.56
N LEU A 42 3.65 0.53 -12.71
CA LEU A 42 3.17 0.34 -11.35
C LEU A 42 3.92 1.25 -10.40
N HIS A 43 3.22 1.75 -9.39
CA HIS A 43 3.89 2.46 -8.30
C HIS A 43 3.18 2.25 -6.97
N TRP A 44 3.99 2.13 -5.92
CA TRP A 44 3.54 1.96 -4.55
C TRP A 44 3.82 3.20 -3.71
N TYR A 45 2.77 4.02 -3.63
CA TYR A 45 2.36 4.98 -2.61
C TYR A 45 1.05 5.57 -3.19
N PRO A 46 -0.01 5.83 -2.40
CA PRO A 46 -1.32 6.23 -2.93
C PRO A 46 -1.29 7.67 -3.48
N ARG A 47 -0.71 7.82 -4.68
CA ARG A 47 -0.57 9.07 -5.41
C ARG A 47 -1.62 9.10 -6.52
N PRO A 48 -2.33 10.23 -6.71
CA PRO A 48 -3.32 10.34 -7.78
C PRO A 48 -2.68 10.39 -9.18
N LEU A 49 -1.46 10.93 -9.30
CA LEU A 49 -0.73 11.03 -10.57
C LEU A 49 0.46 10.06 -10.62
N CYS A 50 0.78 9.60 -11.83
CA CYS A 50 1.93 8.74 -12.07
C CYS A 50 3.24 9.48 -11.77
N PRO A 51 4.15 8.94 -10.93
CA PRO A 51 5.42 9.59 -10.64
C PRO A 51 6.39 9.58 -11.83
N TYR A 52 6.14 8.76 -12.86
CA TYR A 52 7.02 8.62 -14.02
C TYR A 52 6.66 9.55 -15.17
N CYS A 53 5.36 9.72 -15.45
CA CYS A 53 4.89 10.51 -16.61
C CYS A 53 3.77 11.51 -16.28
N MET A 54 3.38 11.65 -15.00
CA MET A 54 2.29 12.51 -14.53
C MET A 54 0.91 12.19 -15.12
N GLY A 55 0.76 11.06 -15.82
CA GLY A 55 -0.50 10.60 -16.37
C GLY A 55 -1.51 10.12 -15.32
N GLU A 56 -2.75 9.93 -15.78
CA GLU A 56 -3.82 9.35 -14.98
C GLU A 56 -3.50 7.91 -14.58
N THR A 57 -3.99 7.52 -13.42
CA THR A 57 -3.66 6.28 -12.76
C THR A 57 -4.94 5.63 -12.25
N VAL A 58 -4.99 4.29 -12.24
CA VAL A 58 -6.11 3.48 -11.75
C VAL A 58 -5.69 2.57 -10.60
N TRP A 59 -6.66 2.17 -9.79
CA TRP A 59 -6.46 1.16 -8.76
C TRP A 59 -6.55 -0.24 -9.37
N GLU A 60 -5.60 -1.10 -9.02
CA GLU A 60 -5.54 -2.49 -9.46
C GLU A 60 -5.14 -3.40 -8.30
N ARG A 61 -5.72 -4.60 -8.24
CA ARG A 61 -5.44 -5.57 -7.19
C ARG A 61 -4.13 -6.29 -7.49
N ALA A 62 -3.18 -6.24 -6.56
CA ALA A 62 -1.99 -7.08 -6.61
C ALA A 62 -2.38 -8.56 -6.42
N ARG A 63 -1.66 -9.47 -7.07
CA ARG A 63 -1.92 -10.92 -6.97
C ARG A 63 -1.77 -11.45 -5.55
N GLY A 64 -0.86 -10.85 -4.78
CA GLY A 64 -0.52 -11.24 -3.41
C GLY A 64 0.74 -12.10 -3.31
N ASP A 65 1.36 -12.40 -4.45
CA ASP A 65 2.71 -12.93 -4.58
C ASP A 65 3.72 -11.82 -4.93
N GLY A 66 4.99 -12.13 -4.76
CA GLY A 66 6.08 -11.20 -5.03
C GLY A 66 7.44 -11.72 -4.57
N GLU A 67 8.48 -11.00 -4.95
CA GLU A 67 9.87 -11.31 -4.60
C GLU A 67 10.42 -10.28 -3.61
N ILE A 68 11.15 -10.73 -2.59
CA ILE A 68 11.85 -9.83 -1.67
C ILE A 68 13.00 -9.17 -2.43
N TYR A 69 12.87 -7.89 -2.73
CA TYR A 69 13.93 -7.09 -3.34
C TYR A 69 15.03 -6.74 -2.33
N SER A 70 14.64 -6.37 -1.11
CA SER A 70 15.59 -6.04 -0.03
C SER A 70 14.92 -6.19 1.34
N LEU A 71 15.71 -6.47 2.37
CA LEU A 71 15.29 -6.78 3.73
C LEU A 71 16.20 -6.08 4.74
N ALA A 72 15.61 -5.47 5.76
CA ALA A 72 16.30 -4.99 6.96
C ALA A 72 15.74 -5.68 8.21
N ILE A 73 16.63 -6.05 9.14
CA ILE A 73 16.28 -6.67 10.42
C ILE A 73 16.64 -5.71 11.55
N ASP A 74 15.63 -5.22 12.27
CA ASP A 74 15.81 -4.51 13.51
C ASP A 74 15.94 -5.51 14.67
N ARG A 75 17.17 -5.70 15.12
CA ARG A 75 17.53 -6.58 16.25
C ARG A 75 17.37 -5.90 17.61
N THR A 76 17.12 -4.58 17.65
CA THR A 76 16.92 -3.84 18.90
C THR A 76 15.48 -3.93 19.39
N ALA A 77 14.53 -4.17 18.49
CA ALA A 77 13.14 -4.44 18.83
C ALA A 77 12.97 -5.80 19.55
N ALA A 78 12.06 -5.85 20.52
CA ALA A 78 11.63 -7.08 21.19
C ALA A 78 10.13 -7.31 20.96
N PRO A 79 9.71 -8.31 20.14
CA PRO A 79 10.56 -9.21 19.35
C PRO A 79 11.24 -8.48 18.18
N ALA A 80 12.31 -9.08 17.64
CA ALA A 80 13.02 -8.57 16.47
C ALA A 80 12.04 -8.42 15.29
N ARG A 81 12.20 -7.36 14.49
CA ARG A 81 11.29 -7.03 13.38
C ARG A 81 12.04 -7.03 12.06
N ALA A 82 11.40 -7.56 11.02
CA ALA A 82 11.89 -7.47 9.65
C ALA A 82 11.00 -6.51 8.86
N VAL A 83 11.62 -5.66 8.06
CA VAL A 83 10.95 -4.84 7.04
C VAL A 83 11.52 -5.22 5.68
N ALA A 84 10.64 -5.55 4.74
CA ALA A 84 11.02 -5.96 3.40
C ALA A 84 10.41 -5.05 2.34
N HIS A 85 11.20 -4.72 1.34
CA HIS A 85 10.73 -4.17 0.07
C HIS A 85 10.43 -5.34 -0.87
N VAL A 86 9.21 -5.40 -1.39
CA VAL A 86 8.73 -6.51 -2.21
C VAL A 86 8.42 -6.00 -3.62
N HIS A 87 8.93 -6.70 -4.63
CA HIS A 87 8.45 -6.58 -6.00
C HIS A 87 7.16 -7.37 -6.14
N ALA A 88 6.06 -6.67 -6.44
CA ALA A 88 4.74 -7.28 -6.56
C ALA A 88 4.32 -7.41 -8.03
N GLU A 89 3.62 -8.50 -8.35
CA GLU A 89 2.98 -8.71 -9.64
C GLU A 89 1.47 -8.40 -9.59
N LEU A 90 0.91 -8.03 -10.74
CA LEU A 90 -0.52 -7.73 -10.90
C LEU A 90 -1.26 -8.89 -11.54
N THR A 91 -2.58 -8.94 -11.30
CA THR A 91 -3.47 -9.97 -11.84
C THR A 91 -3.62 -9.85 -13.35
#